data_AF-A0A6V7L2N4-F1
#
_entry.id   AF-A0A6V7L2N4-F1
#
_cell.length_a   1.000
_cell.length_b   1.000
_cell.length_c   1.000
_cell.angle_alpha   90.00
_cell.angle_beta   90.00
_cell.angle_gamma   90.00
#
_symmetry.space_group_name_H-M   'P 1'
#
loop_
_entity.id
_entity.type
_entity.pdbx_description
1 polymer ?
#
loop_
_entity_poly.entity_id
_entity_poly.type
_entity_poly.pdbx_seq_one_letter_code
_entity_poly.pdbx_strand_id
1 'polypeptide(L)'
;LDKKTKDLEITERTLMLNEKRWNDLQSQYNQSQAERKKLQERVNELEKEAERLKGLLDDARKHLEEETLQRIDLENNIQSLKEDISFKDQVYQSELVETRTRRQVEISEIDGRLAEQYEAKLQQSLQELRDQYEAQMRANREEIELLYENKIKNLTSHAQRNSGAASLAVEELRQTRSRNDSLNQRISELESANNALNARIRDLENLRENERARHAENLASLEAELSRMRDEMAQQLQEYQDLMDIKVALDLEIAAYRKLLESEEARLNITPIQSPSSSTSTGRSTPSRHTPVRGGKRKRTLLEESEERSSSDYSVQASARGDVEINEADPQGRFVKLTNKGNK
;
A
#
# COMPACT_ATOMS: atom_id res chain seq x y z
N LEU A 1 181.89 81.25 97.36
CA LEU A 1 181.41 80.78 96.03
C LEU A 1 180.53 79.53 96.14
N ASP A 2 180.67 78.70 97.19
CA ASP A 2 179.87 77.48 97.42
C ASP A 2 178.35 77.64 97.63
N LYS A 3 177.84 78.84 97.90
CA LYS A 3 176.38 79.09 97.92
C LYS A 3 175.78 79.10 96.50
N LYS A 4 176.54 79.59 95.51
CA LYS A 4 176.05 79.69 94.12
C LYS A 4 175.96 78.33 93.43
N THR A 5 176.74 77.33 93.85
CA THR A 5 176.70 75.97 93.28
C THR A 5 175.53 75.16 93.81
N LYS A 6 175.15 75.31 95.09
CA LYS A 6 173.93 74.68 95.64
C LYS A 6 172.64 75.30 95.08
N ASP A 7 172.60 76.61 94.89
CA ASP A 7 171.44 77.28 94.28
C ASP A 7 171.26 76.83 92.81
N LEU A 8 172.35 76.62 92.08
CA LEU A 8 172.33 76.09 90.71
C LEU A 8 171.73 74.67 90.65
N GLU A 9 172.16 73.75 91.51
CA GLU A 9 171.59 72.39 91.58
C GLU A 9 170.09 72.37 91.95
N ILE A 10 169.64 73.27 92.82
CA ILE A 10 168.20 73.36 93.19
C ILE A 10 167.41 73.88 91.99
N THR A 11 167.92 74.89 91.30
CA THR A 11 167.26 75.41 90.09
C THR A 11 167.20 74.38 88.97
N GLU A 12 168.25 73.58 88.75
CA GLU A 12 168.26 72.49 87.76
C GLU A 12 167.26 71.38 88.11
N ARG A 13 167.16 70.97 89.39
CA ARG A 13 166.12 70.02 89.82
C ARG A 13 164.71 70.56 89.63
N THR A 14 164.48 71.84 89.92
CA THR A 14 163.16 72.46 89.69
C THR A 14 162.84 72.61 88.20
N LEU A 15 163.84 72.89 87.35
CA LEU A 15 163.71 72.94 85.90
C LEU A 15 163.32 71.56 85.36
N MET A 16 164.05 70.49 85.73
CA MET A 16 163.70 69.12 85.33
C MET A 16 162.28 68.73 85.78
N LEU A 17 161.89 69.09 87.00
CA LEU A 17 160.57 68.75 87.53
C LEU A 17 159.44 69.51 86.81
N ASN A 18 159.70 70.75 86.42
CA ASN A 18 158.80 71.56 85.60
C ASN A 18 158.75 71.07 84.14
N GLU A 19 159.87 70.65 83.56
CA GLU A 19 159.91 70.02 82.23
C GLU A 19 159.14 68.70 82.22
N LYS A 20 159.29 67.87 83.26
CA LYS A 20 158.51 66.63 83.39
C LYS A 20 157.02 66.91 83.49
N ARG A 21 156.61 67.88 84.32
CA ARG A 21 155.21 68.34 84.42
C ARG A 21 154.69 68.89 83.09
N TRP A 22 155.51 69.66 82.38
CA TRP A 22 155.16 70.19 81.06
C TRP A 22 154.97 69.07 80.04
N ASN A 23 155.87 68.09 80.00
CA ASN A 23 155.76 66.93 79.13
C ASN A 23 154.53 66.06 79.46
N ASP A 24 154.23 65.82 80.74
CA ASP A 24 153.03 65.08 81.16
C ASP A 24 151.75 65.83 80.77
N LEU A 25 151.71 67.15 81.00
CA LEU A 25 150.56 67.99 80.63
C LEU A 25 150.40 68.09 79.11
N GLN A 26 151.51 68.16 78.37
CA GLN A 26 151.52 68.15 76.91
C GLN A 26 151.03 66.81 76.35
N SER A 27 151.40 65.70 77.00
CA SER A 27 150.90 64.36 76.67
C SER A 27 149.39 64.25 76.93
N GLN A 28 148.91 64.71 78.10
CA GLN A 28 147.49 64.73 78.43
C GLN A 28 146.68 65.64 77.50
N TYR A 29 147.22 66.80 77.11
CA TYR A 29 146.61 67.69 76.13
C TYR A 29 146.50 67.04 74.76
N ASN A 30 147.58 66.39 74.28
CA ASN A 30 147.59 65.66 73.02
C ASN A 30 146.60 64.48 73.03
N GLN A 31 146.51 63.76 74.15
CA GLN A 31 145.55 62.67 74.34
C GLN A 31 144.10 63.19 74.31
N SER A 32 143.82 64.29 75.03
CA SER A 32 142.50 64.93 75.04
C SER A 32 142.12 65.49 73.65
N GLN A 33 143.07 66.05 72.91
CA GLN A 33 142.85 66.50 71.52
C GLN A 33 142.56 65.32 70.58
N ALA A 34 143.27 64.20 70.74
CA ALA A 34 143.02 62.98 69.96
C ALA A 34 141.65 62.38 70.27
N GLU A 35 141.24 62.34 71.55
CA GLU A 35 139.91 61.91 71.97
C GLU A 35 138.81 62.84 71.45
N ARG A 36 139.01 64.16 71.53
CA ARG A 36 138.07 65.13 70.95
C ARG A 36 137.89 64.92 69.45
N LYS A 37 138.98 64.66 68.72
CA LYS A 37 138.93 64.38 67.29
C LYS A 37 138.19 63.08 66.97
N LYS A 38 138.44 62.00 67.73
CA LYS A 38 137.69 60.74 67.61
C LYS A 38 136.21 60.90 67.90
N LEU A 39 135.86 61.63 68.95
CA LEU A 39 134.46 61.92 69.30
C LEU A 39 133.78 62.77 68.21
N GLN A 40 134.49 63.74 67.64
CA GLN A 40 133.97 64.54 66.52
C GLN A 40 133.74 63.68 65.26
N GLU A 41 134.66 62.77 64.93
CA GLU A 41 134.48 61.81 63.83
C GLU A 41 133.27 60.91 64.09
N ARG A 42 133.09 60.43 65.33
CA ARG A 42 131.92 59.63 65.72
C ARG A 42 130.60 60.39 65.62
N VAL A 43 130.57 61.66 66.00
CA VAL A 43 129.38 62.52 65.86
C VAL A 43 129.05 62.70 64.38
N ASN A 44 130.04 63.01 63.54
CA ASN A 44 129.82 63.15 62.10
C ASN A 44 129.35 61.84 61.43
N GLU A 45 129.84 60.67 61.88
CA GLU A 45 129.36 59.36 61.43
C GLU A 45 127.89 59.14 61.84
N LEU A 46 127.54 59.44 63.09
CA LEU A 46 126.18 59.29 63.60
C LEU A 46 125.20 60.26 62.92
N GLU A 47 125.62 61.48 62.59
CA GLU A 47 124.82 62.45 61.85
C GLU A 47 124.53 61.94 60.43
N LYS A 48 125.54 61.43 59.71
CA LYS A 48 125.36 60.81 58.40
C LYS A 48 124.43 59.60 58.45
N GLU A 49 124.59 58.76 59.48
CA GLU A 49 123.72 57.61 59.66
C GLU A 49 122.28 58.02 59.99
N ALA A 50 122.09 59.08 60.79
CA ALA A 50 120.78 59.64 61.08
C ALA A 50 120.11 60.26 59.84
N GLU A 51 120.86 60.94 58.97
CA GLU A 51 120.36 61.43 57.69
C GLU A 51 119.98 60.29 56.75
N ARG A 52 120.82 59.24 56.66
CA ARG A 52 120.53 58.04 55.88
C ARG A 52 119.26 57.33 56.36
N LEU A 53 119.10 57.17 57.68
CA LEU A 53 117.92 56.56 58.28
C LEU A 53 116.66 57.41 58.08
N LYS A 54 116.77 58.74 58.10
CA LYS A 54 115.65 59.63 57.76
C LYS A 54 115.23 59.49 56.30
N GLY A 55 116.19 59.44 55.37
CA GLY A 55 115.89 59.21 53.95
C GLY A 55 115.18 57.88 53.72
N LEU A 56 115.69 56.80 54.32
CA LEU A 56 115.03 55.49 54.26
C LEU A 56 113.63 55.47 54.88
N LEU A 57 113.41 56.22 55.96
CA LEU A 57 112.09 56.34 56.58
C LEU A 57 111.10 57.05 55.65
N ASP A 58 111.53 58.12 54.99
CA ASP A 58 110.68 58.87 54.06
C ASP A 58 110.38 58.06 52.79
N ASP A 59 111.34 57.31 52.25
CA ASP A 59 111.12 56.40 51.13
C ASP A 59 110.16 55.26 51.52
N ALA A 60 110.33 54.67 52.71
CA ALA A 60 109.42 53.65 53.22
C ALA A 60 108.00 54.17 53.41
N ARG A 61 107.83 55.44 53.84
CA ARG A 61 106.52 56.09 53.94
C ARG A 61 105.87 56.29 52.57
N LYS A 62 106.62 56.77 51.58
CA LYS A 62 106.10 56.92 50.21
C LYS A 62 105.68 55.58 49.61
N HIS A 63 106.51 54.53 49.77
CA HIS A 63 106.14 53.20 49.31
C HIS A 63 104.91 52.66 50.04
N LEU A 64 104.77 52.91 51.34
CA LEU A 64 103.56 52.55 52.07
C LEU A 64 102.33 53.29 51.53
N GLU A 65 102.44 54.59 51.27
CA GLU A 65 101.35 55.39 50.69
C GLU A 65 100.96 54.88 49.29
N GLU A 66 101.94 54.62 48.42
CA GLU A 66 101.74 54.05 47.08
C GLU A 66 101.05 52.68 47.13
N GLU A 67 101.53 51.77 47.99
CA GLU A 67 100.92 50.45 48.19
C GLU A 67 99.50 50.56 48.76
N THR A 68 99.26 51.50 49.68
CA THR A 68 97.90 51.70 50.21
C THR A 68 96.93 52.20 49.15
N LEU A 69 97.36 53.10 48.26
CA LEU A 69 96.55 53.56 47.13
C LEU A 69 96.26 52.42 46.16
N GLN A 70 97.27 51.65 45.76
CA GLN A 70 97.09 50.49 44.88
C GLN A 70 96.14 49.44 45.49
N ARG A 71 96.26 49.19 46.80
CA ARG A 71 95.35 48.29 47.51
C ARG A 71 93.91 48.79 47.46
N ILE A 72 93.67 50.08 47.71
CA ILE A 72 92.34 50.68 47.66
C ILE A 72 91.75 50.59 46.24
N ASP A 73 92.55 50.87 45.21
CA ASP A 73 92.10 50.77 43.81
C ASP A 73 91.72 49.33 43.43
N LEU A 74 92.52 48.34 43.86
CA LEU A 74 92.21 46.93 43.66
C LEU A 74 90.97 46.48 44.44
N GLU A 75 90.79 46.93 45.69
CA GLU A 75 89.58 46.66 46.48
C GLU A 75 88.33 47.24 45.81
N ASN A 76 88.39 48.47 45.31
CA ASN A 76 87.31 49.11 44.55
C ASN A 76 86.99 48.35 43.25
N ASN A 77 88.02 47.89 42.53
CA ASN A 77 87.83 47.12 41.31
C ASN A 77 87.21 45.74 41.60
N ILE A 78 87.65 45.06 42.66
CA ILE A 78 87.04 43.81 43.14
C ILE A 78 85.57 44.03 43.50
N GLN A 79 85.25 45.13 44.19
CA GLN A 79 83.87 45.44 44.54
C GLN A 79 83.02 45.70 43.30
N SER A 80 83.52 46.51 42.35
CA SER A 80 82.84 46.79 41.09
C SER A 80 82.58 45.52 40.28
N LEU A 81 83.58 44.63 40.16
CA LEU A 81 83.43 43.35 39.47
C LEU A 81 82.44 42.41 40.16
N LYS A 82 82.36 42.42 41.50
CA LYS A 82 81.36 41.64 42.24
C LYS A 82 79.95 42.15 41.98
N GLU A 83 79.76 43.47 41.95
CA GLU A 83 78.49 44.10 41.63
C GLU A 83 78.06 43.78 40.19
N ASP A 84 78.99 43.84 39.23
CA ASP A 84 78.74 43.47 37.83
C ASP A 84 78.35 41.99 37.66
N ILE A 85 79.03 41.08 38.36
CA ILE A 85 78.68 39.65 38.34
C ILE A 85 77.29 39.44 38.94
N SER A 86 77.01 40.04 40.10
CA SER A 86 75.70 39.94 40.74
C SER A 86 74.58 40.50 39.86
N PHE A 87 74.84 41.61 39.16
CA PHE A 87 73.88 42.21 38.23
C PHE A 87 73.64 41.27 37.04
N LYS A 88 74.70 40.74 36.42
CA LYS A 88 74.57 39.80 35.29
C LYS A 88 73.84 38.52 35.68
N ASP A 89 74.13 37.96 36.86
CA ASP A 89 73.44 36.79 37.37
C ASP A 89 71.95 37.07 37.55
N GLN A 90 71.59 38.24 38.09
CA GLN A 90 70.19 38.64 38.27
C GLN A 90 69.47 38.84 36.92
N VAL A 91 70.14 39.45 35.94
CA VAL A 91 69.61 39.62 34.58
C VAL A 91 69.39 38.26 33.91
N TYR A 92 70.38 37.37 33.92
CA TYR A 92 70.25 36.04 33.32
C TYR A 92 69.19 35.19 33.99
N GLN A 93 69.05 35.27 35.32
CA GLN A 93 67.95 34.61 36.01
C GLN A 93 66.59 35.17 35.58
N SER A 94 66.46 36.49 35.45
CA SER A 94 65.24 37.13 34.94
C SER A 94 64.91 36.65 33.52
N GLU A 95 65.86 36.70 32.60
CA GLU A 95 65.68 36.25 31.21
C GLU A 95 65.32 34.76 31.12
N LEU A 96 65.92 33.90 31.97
CA LEU A 96 65.58 32.48 32.06
C LEU A 96 64.13 32.27 32.51
N VAL A 97 63.69 33.00 33.53
CA VAL A 97 62.31 32.93 34.03
C VAL A 97 61.33 33.44 32.98
N GLU A 98 61.63 34.56 32.33
CA GLU A 98 60.81 35.10 31.24
C GLU A 98 60.71 34.13 30.06
N THR A 99 61.84 33.56 29.63
CA THR A 99 61.85 32.60 28.52
C THR A 99 61.07 31.33 28.87
N ARG A 100 61.19 30.83 30.12
CA ARG A 100 60.43 29.67 30.59
C ARG A 100 58.93 29.96 30.66
N THR A 101 58.54 31.09 31.24
CA THR A 101 57.12 31.47 31.36
C THR A 101 56.49 31.68 29.99
N ARG A 102 57.18 32.36 29.05
CA ARG A 102 56.69 32.52 27.68
C ARG A 102 56.49 31.19 26.97
N ARG A 103 57.45 30.26 27.06
CA ARG A 103 57.31 28.90 26.49
C ARG A 103 56.17 28.12 27.15
N GLN A 104 56.03 28.22 28.48
CA GLN A 104 54.95 27.56 29.21
C GLN A 104 53.57 28.04 28.72
N VAL A 105 53.41 29.36 28.54
CA VAL A 105 52.18 29.98 28.01
C VAL A 105 51.93 29.50 26.59
N GLU A 106 52.91 29.60 25.69
CA GLU A 106 52.79 29.13 24.29
C GLU A 106 52.37 27.65 24.22
N ILE A 107 52.99 26.77 25.03
CA ILE A 107 52.62 25.34 25.09
C ILE A 107 51.18 25.18 25.59
N SER A 108 50.81 25.85 26.68
CA SER A 108 49.46 25.74 27.24
C SER A 108 48.36 26.27 26.30
N GLU A 109 48.65 27.33 25.55
CA GLU A 109 47.72 27.88 24.56
C GLU A 109 47.60 26.97 23.34
N ILE A 110 48.70 26.39 22.86
CA ILE A 110 48.68 25.43 21.76
C ILE A 110 47.91 24.17 22.17
N ASP A 111 48.19 23.62 23.35
CA ASP A 111 47.50 22.44 23.88
C ASP A 111 46.01 22.73 24.10
N GLY A 112 45.66 23.91 24.63
CA GLY A 112 44.27 24.34 24.80
C GLY A 112 43.52 24.45 23.48
N ARG A 113 44.10 25.13 22.47
CA ARG A 113 43.50 25.25 21.13
C ARG A 113 43.37 23.90 20.43
N LEU A 114 44.35 23.01 20.63
CA LEU A 114 44.31 21.66 20.07
C LEU A 114 43.20 20.83 20.72
N ALA A 115 43.04 20.92 22.05
CA ALA A 115 41.96 20.27 22.78
C ALA A 115 40.58 20.76 22.31
N GLU A 116 40.38 22.08 22.21
CA GLU A 116 39.14 22.68 21.69
C GLU A 116 38.83 22.22 20.26
N GLN A 117 39.84 22.14 19.38
CA GLN A 117 39.64 21.64 18.02
C GLN A 117 39.25 20.16 17.98
N TYR A 118 39.84 19.33 18.83
CA TYR A 118 39.46 17.92 18.94
C TYR A 118 38.06 17.76 19.49
N GLU A 119 37.69 18.54 20.51
CA GLU A 119 36.34 18.54 21.09
C GLU A 119 35.30 19.01 20.05
N ALA A 120 35.59 20.07 19.30
CA ALA A 120 34.73 20.56 18.23
C ALA A 120 34.55 19.53 17.10
N LYS A 121 35.63 18.86 16.67
CA LYS A 121 35.56 17.77 15.66
C LYS A 121 34.80 16.56 16.17
N LEU A 122 34.96 16.21 17.45
CA LEU A 122 34.22 15.13 18.07
C LEU A 122 32.72 15.47 18.14
N GLN A 123 32.38 16.68 18.56
CA GLN A 123 31.00 17.16 18.61
C GLN A 123 30.38 17.19 17.22
N GLN A 124 31.11 17.66 16.20
CA GLN A 124 30.67 17.64 14.81
C GLN A 124 30.42 16.20 14.32
N SER A 125 31.37 15.27 14.54
CA SER A 125 31.19 13.89 14.07
C SER A 125 30.05 13.17 14.79
N LEU A 126 29.83 13.43 16.08
CA LEU A 126 28.67 12.94 16.82
C LEU A 126 27.35 13.53 16.30
N GLN A 127 27.34 14.81 15.92
CA GLN A 127 26.16 15.44 15.32
C GLN A 127 25.86 14.86 13.94
N GLU A 128 26.87 14.71 13.09
CA GLU A 128 26.72 14.07 11.77
C GLU A 128 26.19 12.63 11.90
N LEU A 129 26.68 11.87 12.87
CA LEU A 129 26.20 10.51 13.15
C LEU A 129 24.72 10.52 13.58
N ARG A 130 24.33 11.46 14.46
CA ARG A 130 22.92 11.63 14.86
C ARG A 130 22.04 11.98 13.67
N ASP A 131 22.45 12.95 12.86
CA ASP A 131 21.69 13.39 11.69
C ASP A 131 21.50 12.25 10.68
N GLN A 132 22.53 11.41 10.47
CA GLN A 132 22.43 10.21 9.63
C GLN A 132 21.42 9.21 10.19
N TYR A 133 21.48 8.90 11.49
CA TYR A 133 20.52 8.00 12.12
C TYR A 133 19.10 8.55 12.08
N GLU A 134 18.91 9.84 12.36
CA GLU A 134 17.60 10.48 12.29
C GLU A 134 17.04 10.47 10.86
N ALA A 135 17.88 10.74 9.86
CA ALA A 135 17.49 10.66 8.45
C ALA A 135 17.09 9.23 8.06
N GLN A 136 17.87 8.22 8.46
CA GLN A 136 17.56 6.82 8.20
C GLN A 136 16.27 6.38 8.91
N MET A 137 16.07 6.78 10.16
CA MET A 137 14.84 6.49 10.92
C MET A 137 13.62 7.17 10.30
N ARG A 138 13.77 8.41 9.82
CA ARG A 138 12.72 9.14 9.11
C ARG A 138 12.37 8.43 7.79
N ALA A 139 13.36 8.08 6.99
CA ALA A 139 13.16 7.35 5.73
C ALA A 139 12.49 5.98 5.95
N ASN A 140 12.95 5.20 6.94
CA ASN A 140 12.31 3.93 7.31
C ASN A 140 10.85 4.14 7.74
N ARG A 141 10.58 5.19 8.51
CA ARG A 141 9.21 5.49 8.95
C ARG A 141 8.31 5.85 7.76
N GLU A 142 8.78 6.71 6.87
CA GLU A 142 8.05 7.09 5.65
C GLU A 142 7.80 5.87 4.74
N GLU A 143 8.79 5.00 4.58
CA GLU A 143 8.66 3.77 3.79
C GLU A 143 7.60 2.83 4.41
N ILE A 144 7.62 2.65 5.73
CA ILE A 144 6.64 1.84 6.45
C ILE A 144 5.24 2.46 6.32
N GLU A 145 5.10 3.76 6.51
CA GLU A 145 3.82 4.48 6.37
C GLU A 145 3.26 4.32 4.95
N LEU A 146 4.10 4.49 3.92
CA LEU A 146 3.72 4.36 2.52
C LEU A 146 3.34 2.90 2.17
N LEU A 147 4.05 1.91 2.71
CA LEU A 147 3.73 0.50 2.56
C LEU A 147 2.36 0.18 3.15
N TYR A 148 2.08 0.63 4.37
CA TYR A 148 0.79 0.39 5.02
C TYR A 148 -0.34 1.15 4.33
N GLU A 149 -0.12 2.39 3.91
CA GLU A 149 -1.10 3.17 3.16
C GLU A 149 -1.46 2.46 1.85
N ASN A 150 -0.46 1.99 1.09
CA ASN A 150 -0.69 1.21 -0.12
C ASN A 150 -1.40 -0.13 0.16
N LYS A 151 -1.05 -0.81 1.26
CA LYS A 151 -1.71 -2.06 1.63
C LYS A 151 -3.18 -1.82 1.96
N ILE A 152 -3.50 -0.78 2.71
CA ILE A 152 -4.87 -0.39 3.07
C ILE A 152 -5.65 0.02 1.82
N LYS A 153 -5.09 0.86 0.95
CA LYS A 153 -5.71 1.25 -0.33
C LYS A 153 -6.06 0.04 -1.18
N ASN A 154 -5.11 -0.89 -1.33
CA ASN A 154 -5.33 -2.12 -2.09
C ASN A 154 -6.42 -3.01 -1.47
N LEU A 155 -6.38 -3.23 -0.14
CA LEU A 155 -7.41 -4.02 0.55
C LEU A 155 -8.79 -3.38 0.45
N THR A 156 -8.88 -2.06 0.59
CA THR A 156 -10.13 -1.30 0.46
C THR A 156 -10.70 -1.43 -0.96
N SER A 157 -9.84 -1.26 -1.98
CA SER A 157 -10.24 -1.46 -3.39
C SER A 157 -10.71 -2.89 -3.66
N HIS A 158 -10.02 -3.89 -3.13
CA HIS A 158 -10.44 -5.30 -3.24
C HIS A 158 -11.77 -5.56 -2.52
N ALA A 159 -11.96 -5.05 -1.31
CA ALA A 159 -13.20 -5.18 -0.56
C ALA A 159 -14.37 -4.52 -1.30
N GLN A 160 -14.15 -3.32 -1.87
CA GLN A 160 -15.17 -2.60 -2.64
C GLN A 160 -15.55 -3.33 -3.93
N ARG A 161 -14.57 -3.89 -4.65
CA ARG A 161 -14.83 -4.74 -5.83
C ARG A 161 -15.59 -6.01 -5.46
N ASN A 162 -15.20 -6.69 -4.38
CA ASN A 162 -15.86 -7.89 -3.91
C ASN A 162 -17.30 -7.60 -3.45
N SER A 163 -17.51 -6.51 -2.72
CA SER A 163 -18.85 -6.05 -2.33
C SER A 163 -19.71 -5.71 -3.56
N GLY A 164 -19.13 -5.06 -4.58
CA GLY A 164 -19.82 -4.77 -5.84
C GLY A 164 -20.22 -6.04 -6.58
N ALA A 165 -19.31 -7.01 -6.70
CA ALA A 165 -19.58 -8.30 -7.31
C ALA A 165 -20.67 -9.10 -6.56
N ALA A 166 -20.61 -9.11 -5.23
CA ALA A 166 -21.64 -9.74 -4.39
C ALA A 166 -23.01 -9.06 -4.57
N SER A 167 -23.05 -7.73 -4.62
CA SER A 167 -24.30 -6.99 -4.86
C SER A 167 -24.89 -7.30 -6.24
N LEU A 168 -24.06 -7.39 -7.29
CA LEU A 168 -24.50 -7.77 -8.63
C LEU A 168 -25.07 -9.19 -8.65
N ALA A 169 -24.37 -10.16 -8.04
CA ALA A 169 -24.83 -11.54 -7.95
C ALA A 169 -26.17 -11.67 -7.20
N VAL A 170 -26.38 -10.87 -6.14
CA VAL A 170 -27.66 -10.84 -5.41
C VAL A 170 -28.78 -10.27 -6.28
N GLU A 171 -28.53 -9.22 -7.05
CA GLU A 171 -29.54 -8.65 -7.95
C GLU A 171 -29.87 -9.60 -9.11
N GLU A 172 -28.88 -10.26 -9.71
CA GLU A 172 -29.09 -11.32 -10.71
C GLU A 172 -29.92 -12.48 -10.13
N LEU A 173 -29.63 -12.91 -8.90
CA LEU A 173 -30.43 -13.93 -8.21
C LEU A 173 -31.88 -13.45 -7.99
N ARG A 174 -32.08 -12.18 -7.64
CA ARG A 174 -33.41 -11.59 -7.45
C ARG A 174 -34.19 -11.56 -8.76
N GLN A 175 -33.56 -11.15 -9.85
CA GLN A 175 -34.16 -11.10 -11.18
C GLN A 175 -34.52 -12.49 -11.69
N THR A 176 -33.62 -13.47 -11.53
CA THR A 176 -33.88 -14.86 -11.94
C THR A 176 -34.99 -15.50 -11.13
N ARG A 177 -35.07 -15.25 -9.81
CA ARG A 177 -36.21 -15.68 -8.97
C ARG A 177 -37.52 -15.07 -9.44
N SER A 178 -37.57 -13.75 -9.65
CA SER A 178 -38.78 -13.08 -10.15
C SER A 178 -39.22 -13.61 -11.52
N ARG A 179 -38.27 -13.90 -12.41
CA ARG A 179 -38.55 -14.54 -13.70
C ARG A 179 -39.10 -15.95 -13.53
N ASN A 180 -38.54 -16.73 -12.60
CA ASN A 180 -39.02 -18.07 -12.29
C ASN A 180 -40.46 -18.03 -11.76
N ASP A 181 -40.76 -17.14 -10.81
CA ASP A 181 -42.11 -16.95 -10.27
C ASP A 181 -43.11 -16.57 -11.36
N SER A 182 -42.73 -15.66 -12.26
CA SER A 182 -43.57 -15.24 -13.39
C SER A 182 -43.86 -16.40 -14.36
N LEU A 183 -42.85 -17.24 -14.66
CA LEU A 183 -43.02 -18.43 -15.49
C LEU A 183 -43.89 -19.48 -14.79
N ASN A 184 -43.72 -19.71 -13.49
CA ASN A 184 -44.54 -20.63 -12.71
C ASN A 184 -46.01 -20.18 -12.68
N GLN A 185 -46.26 -18.88 -12.51
CA GLN A 185 -47.61 -18.32 -12.62
C GLN A 185 -48.21 -18.61 -14.00
N ARG A 186 -47.43 -18.38 -15.07
CA ARG A 186 -47.91 -18.65 -16.43
C ARG A 186 -48.20 -20.12 -16.68
N ILE A 187 -47.37 -21.02 -16.15
CA ILE A 187 -47.62 -22.48 -16.21
C ILE A 187 -48.93 -22.80 -15.49
N SER A 188 -49.13 -22.31 -14.27
CA SER A 188 -50.35 -22.55 -13.49
C SER A 188 -51.62 -22.02 -14.20
N GLU A 189 -51.55 -20.85 -14.83
CA GLU A 189 -52.64 -20.30 -15.66
C GLU A 189 -52.97 -21.23 -16.83
N LEU A 190 -51.95 -21.71 -17.56
CA LEU A 190 -52.12 -22.60 -18.70
C LEU A 190 -52.66 -23.97 -18.28
N GLU A 191 -52.18 -24.52 -17.17
CA GLU A 191 -52.69 -25.77 -16.59
C GLU A 191 -54.17 -25.63 -16.20
N SER A 192 -54.54 -24.53 -15.54
CA SER A 192 -55.94 -24.23 -15.20
C SER A 192 -56.81 -24.10 -16.45
N ALA A 193 -56.34 -23.38 -17.47
CA ALA A 193 -57.05 -23.24 -18.74
C ALA A 193 -57.22 -24.60 -19.46
N ASN A 194 -56.17 -25.43 -19.46
CA ASN A 194 -56.21 -26.77 -20.06
C ASN A 194 -57.22 -27.67 -19.33
N ASN A 195 -57.19 -27.67 -17.99
CA ASN A 195 -58.16 -28.40 -17.17
C ASN A 195 -59.60 -27.95 -17.44
N ALA A 196 -59.85 -26.65 -17.55
CA ALA A 196 -61.16 -26.10 -17.89
C ALA A 196 -61.63 -26.53 -19.30
N LEU A 197 -60.74 -26.51 -20.28
CA LEU A 197 -61.04 -26.99 -21.64
C LEU A 197 -61.33 -28.50 -21.66
N ASN A 198 -60.55 -29.31 -20.93
CA ASN A 198 -60.80 -30.75 -20.81
C ASN A 198 -62.13 -31.05 -20.14
N ALA A 199 -62.50 -30.30 -19.09
CA ALA A 199 -63.81 -30.41 -18.45
C ALA A 199 -64.93 -30.08 -19.46
N ARG A 200 -64.79 -28.98 -20.21
CA ARG A 200 -65.73 -28.60 -21.27
C ARG A 200 -65.86 -29.65 -22.37
N ILE A 201 -64.76 -30.30 -22.77
CA ILE A 201 -64.78 -31.41 -23.73
C ILE A 201 -65.63 -32.56 -23.18
N ARG A 202 -65.38 -32.98 -21.93
CA ARG A 202 -66.16 -34.06 -21.28
C ARG A 202 -67.65 -33.71 -21.18
N ASP A 203 -67.98 -32.47 -20.84
CA ASP A 203 -69.38 -32.01 -20.77
C ASP A 203 -70.07 -32.07 -22.15
N LEU A 204 -69.37 -31.65 -23.20
CA LEU A 204 -69.87 -31.73 -24.58
C LEU A 204 -69.99 -33.19 -25.07
N GLU A 205 -69.06 -34.05 -24.71
CA GLU A 205 -69.13 -35.49 -25.00
C GLU A 205 -70.33 -36.13 -24.30
N ASN A 206 -70.55 -35.84 -23.02
CA ASN A 206 -71.71 -36.29 -22.26
C ASN A 206 -73.02 -35.78 -22.85
N LEU A 207 -73.09 -34.49 -23.22
CA LEU A 207 -74.26 -33.91 -23.87
C LEU A 207 -74.57 -34.62 -25.20
N ARG A 208 -73.55 -34.80 -26.04
CA ARG A 208 -73.68 -35.52 -27.31
C ARG A 208 -74.13 -36.96 -27.11
N GLU A 209 -73.63 -37.65 -26.09
CA GLU A 209 -74.04 -39.02 -25.80
C GLU A 209 -75.49 -39.10 -25.31
N ASN A 210 -75.92 -38.13 -24.49
CA ASN A 210 -77.32 -38.00 -24.07
C ASN A 210 -78.25 -37.70 -25.26
N GLU A 211 -77.86 -36.83 -26.19
CA GLU A 211 -78.59 -36.61 -27.45
C GLU A 211 -78.61 -37.88 -28.31
N ARG A 212 -77.46 -38.59 -28.35
CA ARG A 212 -77.27 -39.99 -28.77
C ARG A 212 -78.45 -40.88 -28.37
N ALA A 213 -78.54 -41.07 -27.06
CA ALA A 213 -79.51 -41.92 -26.40
C ALA A 213 -80.95 -41.47 -26.66
N ARG A 214 -81.25 -40.17 -26.56
CA ARG A 214 -82.58 -39.61 -26.84
C ARG A 214 -83.04 -39.88 -28.27
N HIS A 215 -82.15 -39.71 -29.26
CA HIS A 215 -82.49 -40.00 -30.64
C HIS A 215 -82.70 -41.50 -30.89
N ALA A 216 -81.91 -42.36 -30.26
CA ALA A 216 -82.08 -43.82 -30.33
C ALA A 216 -83.41 -44.26 -29.70
N GLU A 217 -83.78 -43.70 -28.55
CA GLU A 217 -85.07 -43.95 -27.89
C GLU A 217 -86.26 -43.48 -28.75
N ASN A 218 -86.17 -42.27 -29.32
CA ASN A 218 -87.19 -41.75 -30.23
C ASN A 218 -87.34 -42.62 -31.50
N LEU A 219 -86.22 -43.09 -32.07
CA LEU A 219 -86.24 -44.01 -33.21
C LEU A 219 -86.90 -45.34 -32.83
N ALA A 220 -86.52 -45.94 -31.69
CA ALA A 220 -87.10 -47.18 -31.21
C ALA A 220 -88.61 -47.05 -30.94
N SER A 221 -89.06 -45.93 -30.36
CA SER A 221 -90.48 -45.63 -30.18
C SER A 221 -91.21 -45.53 -31.51
N LEU A 222 -90.64 -44.83 -32.49
CA LEU A 222 -91.24 -44.67 -33.82
C LEU A 222 -91.26 -46.00 -34.61
N GLU A 223 -90.23 -46.83 -34.48
CA GLU A 223 -90.19 -48.17 -35.06
C GLU A 223 -91.24 -49.09 -34.43
N ALA A 224 -91.44 -49.01 -33.11
CA ALA A 224 -92.49 -49.73 -32.41
C ALA A 224 -93.88 -49.28 -32.87
N GLU A 225 -94.13 -47.97 -32.99
CA GLU A 225 -95.38 -47.44 -33.56
C GLU A 225 -95.59 -47.90 -35.00
N LEU A 226 -94.56 -47.87 -35.85
CA LEU A 226 -94.63 -48.38 -37.23
C LEU A 226 -94.94 -49.88 -37.28
N SER A 227 -94.33 -50.68 -36.39
CA SER A 227 -94.65 -52.11 -36.28
C SER A 227 -96.09 -52.30 -35.88
N ARG A 228 -96.56 -51.59 -34.85
CA ARG A 228 -97.95 -51.65 -34.38
C ARG A 228 -98.94 -51.31 -35.50
N MET A 229 -98.70 -50.24 -36.25
CA MET A 229 -99.53 -49.84 -37.38
C MET A 229 -99.50 -50.87 -38.52
N ARG A 230 -98.36 -51.54 -38.76
CA ARG A 230 -98.27 -52.65 -39.73
C ARG A 230 -99.06 -53.87 -39.28
N ASP A 231 -98.99 -54.21 -38.00
CA ASP A 231 -99.73 -55.33 -37.42
C ASP A 231 -101.25 -55.04 -37.45
N GLU A 232 -101.67 -53.83 -37.08
CA GLU A 232 -103.06 -53.37 -37.23
C GLU A 232 -103.52 -53.43 -38.70
N MET A 233 -102.68 -53.00 -39.64
CA MET A 233 -102.99 -53.09 -41.08
C MET A 233 -103.10 -54.54 -41.56
N ALA A 234 -102.23 -55.44 -41.08
CA ALA A 234 -102.29 -56.87 -41.40
C ALA A 234 -103.55 -57.52 -40.81
N GLN A 235 -103.94 -57.16 -39.58
CA GLN A 235 -105.19 -57.58 -38.97
C GLN A 235 -106.40 -57.10 -39.78
N GLN A 236 -106.45 -55.83 -40.17
CA GLN A 236 -107.53 -55.30 -41.03
C GLN A 236 -107.59 -56.00 -42.39
N LEU A 237 -106.44 -56.33 -42.99
CA LEU A 237 -106.37 -57.11 -44.23
C LEU A 237 -106.93 -58.53 -44.03
N GLN A 238 -106.65 -59.16 -42.90
CA GLN A 238 -107.19 -60.49 -42.56
C GLN A 238 -108.70 -60.42 -42.32
N GLU A 239 -109.18 -59.49 -41.49
CA GLU A 239 -110.61 -59.27 -41.26
C GLU A 239 -111.36 -58.99 -42.56
N TYR A 240 -110.75 -58.22 -43.48
CA TYR A 240 -111.30 -57.97 -44.80
C TYR A 240 -111.36 -59.24 -45.66
N GLN A 241 -110.35 -60.12 -45.60
CA GLN A 241 -110.38 -61.41 -46.29
C GLN A 241 -111.45 -62.34 -45.69
N ASP A 242 -111.53 -62.45 -44.36
CA ASP A 242 -112.55 -63.26 -43.69
C ASP A 242 -113.96 -62.77 -44.06
N LEU A 243 -114.17 -61.44 -44.11
CA LEU A 243 -115.43 -60.85 -44.56
C LEU A 243 -115.70 -61.12 -46.05
N MET A 244 -114.66 -61.11 -46.89
CA MET A 244 -114.78 -61.49 -48.30
C MET A 244 -115.17 -62.96 -48.45
N ASP A 245 -114.58 -63.86 -47.67
CA ASP A 245 -114.91 -65.29 -47.66
C ASP A 245 -116.37 -65.51 -47.22
N ILE A 246 -116.83 -64.83 -46.17
CA ILE A 246 -118.25 -64.82 -45.77
C ILE A 246 -119.12 -64.31 -46.93
N LYS A 247 -118.72 -63.23 -47.60
CA LYS A 247 -119.45 -62.69 -48.76
C LYS A 247 -119.53 -63.70 -49.91
N VAL A 248 -118.44 -64.40 -50.21
CA VAL A 248 -118.41 -65.45 -51.24
C VAL A 248 -119.30 -66.63 -50.84
N ALA A 249 -119.28 -67.04 -49.56
CA ALA A 249 -120.17 -68.08 -49.04
C ALA A 249 -121.65 -67.66 -49.18
N LEU A 250 -121.99 -66.43 -48.81
CA LEU A 250 -123.33 -65.87 -48.97
C LEU A 250 -123.77 -65.80 -50.44
N ASP A 251 -122.89 -65.38 -51.36
CA ASP A 251 -123.18 -65.40 -52.79
C ASP A 251 -123.48 -66.82 -53.29
N LEU A 252 -122.77 -67.82 -52.74
CA LEU A 252 -122.93 -69.23 -53.07
C LEU A 252 -124.23 -69.80 -52.49
N GLU A 253 -124.60 -69.40 -51.26
CA GLU A 253 -125.92 -69.67 -50.67
C GLU A 253 -127.04 -69.02 -51.47
N ILE A 254 -126.91 -67.77 -51.89
CA ILE A 254 -127.88 -67.09 -52.77
C ILE A 254 -128.00 -67.83 -54.10
N ALA A 255 -126.89 -68.27 -54.69
CA ALA A 255 -126.90 -69.07 -55.92
C ALA A 255 -127.60 -70.43 -55.69
N ALA A 256 -127.39 -71.06 -54.54
CA ALA A 256 -128.07 -72.30 -54.16
C ALA A 256 -129.58 -72.09 -53.91
N TYR A 257 -129.97 -71.01 -53.21
CA TYR A 257 -131.37 -70.63 -53.02
C TYR A 257 -132.05 -70.32 -54.35
N ARG A 258 -131.38 -69.58 -55.25
CA ARG A 258 -131.87 -69.36 -56.62
C ARG A 258 -132.10 -70.69 -57.34
N LYS A 259 -131.17 -71.64 -57.24
CA LYS A 259 -131.30 -72.97 -57.84
C LYS A 259 -132.44 -73.80 -57.23
N LEU A 260 -132.67 -73.71 -55.92
CA LEU A 260 -133.77 -74.39 -55.23
C LEU A 260 -135.13 -73.79 -55.63
N LEU A 261 -135.22 -72.46 -55.72
CA LEU A 261 -136.37 -71.72 -56.27
C LEU A 261 -136.64 -72.14 -57.72
N GLU A 262 -135.62 -72.17 -58.59
CA GLU A 262 -135.77 -72.67 -59.97
C GLU A 262 -136.31 -74.13 -60.00
N SER A 263 -135.91 -74.97 -59.05
CA SER A 263 -136.42 -76.35 -58.92
C SER A 263 -137.85 -76.46 -58.35
N GLU A 264 -138.29 -75.51 -57.54
CA GLU A 264 -139.66 -75.45 -57.02
C GLU A 264 -140.61 -74.81 -58.04
N GLU A 265 -140.14 -73.79 -58.76
CA GLU A 265 -140.79 -73.20 -59.94
C GLU A 265 -141.05 -74.28 -61.01
N ALA A 266 -140.11 -75.23 -61.20
CA ALA A 266 -140.29 -76.38 -62.09
C ALA A 266 -141.36 -77.39 -61.62
N ARG A 267 -141.65 -77.50 -60.32
CA ARG A 267 -142.71 -78.40 -59.80
C ARG A 267 -144.12 -77.79 -59.87
N LEU A 268 -144.22 -76.46 -59.85
CA LEU A 268 -145.50 -75.76 -59.79
C LEU A 268 -146.08 -75.37 -61.17
N ASN A 269 -145.46 -75.80 -62.29
CA ASN A 269 -145.88 -75.41 -63.66
C ASN A 269 -146.08 -73.88 -63.82
N ILE A 270 -145.32 -73.09 -63.06
CA ILE A 270 -145.28 -71.64 -63.20
C ILE A 270 -144.15 -71.38 -64.18
N THR A 271 -144.49 -71.22 -65.47
CA THR A 271 -143.48 -70.94 -66.49
C THR A 271 -142.87 -69.57 -66.22
N PRO A 272 -141.55 -69.50 -65.94
CA PRO A 272 -140.91 -68.26 -65.51
C PRO A 272 -140.56 -67.39 -66.71
N ILE A 273 -140.95 -66.12 -66.68
CA ILE A 273 -140.37 -65.10 -67.54
C ILE A 273 -139.04 -64.71 -66.89
N GLN A 274 -137.98 -65.38 -67.34
CA GLN A 274 -136.61 -65.00 -67.08
C GLN A 274 -136.29 -63.68 -67.77
N SER A 275 -135.82 -62.71 -66.99
CA SER A 275 -134.73 -61.79 -67.34
C SER A 275 -134.30 -60.98 -66.11
N PRO A 276 -133.25 -61.42 -65.37
CA PRO A 276 -132.55 -60.59 -64.42
C PRO A 276 -131.26 -60.00 -65.03
N SER A 277 -131.01 -58.74 -64.66
CA SER A 277 -129.72 -58.12 -64.31
C SER A 277 -128.48 -58.32 -65.18
N SER A 278 -127.84 -57.20 -65.52
CA SER A 278 -126.39 -56.88 -65.40
C SER A 278 -126.09 -55.77 -66.41
N SER A 279 -125.17 -54.83 -66.25
CA SER A 279 -124.21 -54.41 -65.23
C SER A 279 -123.54 -53.15 -65.83
N THR A 280 -123.06 -52.22 -65.01
CA THR A 280 -121.92 -51.31 -65.32
C THR A 280 -121.66 -50.50 -64.04
N SER A 281 -120.71 -50.94 -63.22
CA SER A 281 -119.27 -50.63 -63.28
C SER A 281 -118.90 -49.35 -62.51
N THR A 282 -118.67 -49.55 -61.21
CA THR A 282 -117.46 -49.14 -60.45
C THR A 282 -116.70 -47.90 -60.92
N GLY A 283 -116.94 -46.77 -60.23
CA GLY A 283 -115.97 -45.69 -60.11
C GLY A 283 -115.11 -45.85 -58.85
N ARG A 284 -113.80 -45.96 -59.00
CA ARG A 284 -112.82 -45.83 -57.91
C ARG A 284 -111.55 -45.16 -58.43
N SER A 285 -111.21 -44.00 -57.87
CA SER A 285 -109.84 -43.65 -57.49
C SER A 285 -109.82 -42.35 -56.68
N THR A 286 -109.56 -42.49 -55.38
CA THR A 286 -108.96 -41.49 -54.48
C THR A 286 -107.43 -41.77 -54.41
N PRO A 287 -106.62 -41.04 -53.63
CA PRO A 287 -106.19 -39.65 -53.82
C PRO A 287 -104.65 -39.47 -53.73
N SER A 288 -104.20 -38.25 -54.03
CA SER A 288 -103.08 -37.48 -53.42
C SER A 288 -101.95 -38.22 -52.68
N ARG A 289 -100.70 -38.08 -53.20
CA ARG A 289 -99.49 -37.79 -52.40
C ARG A 289 -98.31 -37.43 -53.32
N HIS A 290 -97.64 -36.30 -53.12
CA HIS A 290 -96.18 -36.14 -53.29
C HIS A 290 -95.66 -34.84 -52.63
N THR A 291 -95.04 -35.04 -51.46
CA THR A 291 -93.77 -34.47 -50.93
C THR A 291 -93.28 -33.08 -51.38
N PRO A 292 -92.96 -32.17 -50.44
CA PRO A 292 -91.97 -31.11 -50.64
C PRO A 292 -90.60 -31.49 -50.07
N VAL A 293 -89.62 -30.59 -50.29
CA VAL A 293 -88.26 -30.47 -49.73
C VAL A 293 -87.12 -30.85 -50.69
N ARG A 294 -86.36 -29.83 -51.12
CA ARG A 294 -84.95 -29.62 -50.69
C ARG A 294 -84.35 -28.33 -51.31
N GLY A 295 -84.33 -27.25 -50.52
CA GLY A 295 -83.51 -26.07 -50.76
C GLY A 295 -82.17 -26.16 -50.01
N GLY A 296 -81.16 -25.42 -50.48
CA GLY A 296 -79.93 -25.13 -49.74
C GLY A 296 -78.67 -25.79 -50.30
N LYS A 297 -78.10 -25.22 -51.38
CA LYS A 297 -76.71 -25.51 -51.77
C LYS A 297 -75.76 -24.78 -50.83
N ARG A 298 -74.79 -25.54 -50.33
CA ARG A 298 -73.73 -25.12 -49.39
C ARG A 298 -72.74 -24.16 -50.06
N LYS A 299 -72.33 -23.14 -49.30
CA LYS A 299 -71.22 -22.21 -49.57
C LYS A 299 -69.91 -23.00 -49.59
N ARG A 300 -69.23 -23.05 -50.74
CA ARG A 300 -67.85 -23.53 -50.87
C ARG A 300 -66.92 -22.54 -50.14
N THR A 301 -66.26 -22.99 -49.09
CA THR A 301 -65.08 -22.34 -48.52
C THR A 301 -63.90 -22.65 -49.42
N LEU A 302 -63.24 -21.59 -49.90
CA LEU A 302 -62.02 -21.63 -50.69
C LEU A 302 -60.88 -21.91 -49.70
N LEU A 303 -60.24 -23.07 -49.85
CA LEU A 303 -59.03 -23.44 -49.13
C LEU A 303 -57.87 -22.74 -49.87
N GLU A 304 -57.36 -21.68 -49.28
CA GLU A 304 -56.18 -20.96 -49.76
C GLU A 304 -54.95 -21.65 -49.16
N GLU A 305 -54.21 -22.40 -49.99
CA GLU A 305 -52.86 -22.84 -49.67
C GLU A 305 -51.95 -21.59 -49.70
N SER A 306 -51.79 -20.97 -48.54
CA SER A 306 -50.70 -20.02 -48.30
C SER A 306 -49.46 -20.82 -47.89
N GLU A 307 -48.51 -20.95 -48.82
CA GLU A 307 -47.14 -21.35 -48.47
C GLU A 307 -46.54 -20.29 -47.53
N GLU A 308 -46.50 -20.58 -46.23
CA GLU A 308 -45.73 -19.79 -45.27
C GLU A 308 -44.23 -20.01 -45.52
N ARG A 309 -43.67 -19.19 -46.42
CA ARG A 309 -42.22 -18.95 -46.40
C ARG A 309 -41.92 -18.07 -45.19
N SER A 310 -41.49 -18.70 -44.11
CA SER A 310 -40.89 -18.03 -42.96
C SER A 310 -39.60 -17.32 -43.39
N SER A 311 -39.70 -16.09 -43.86
CA SER A 311 -38.56 -15.16 -43.90
C SER A 311 -38.25 -14.76 -42.46
N SER A 312 -37.31 -15.48 -41.85
CA SER A 312 -36.71 -15.04 -40.60
C SER A 312 -35.84 -13.82 -40.89
N ASP A 313 -36.35 -12.64 -40.55
CA ASP A 313 -35.52 -11.44 -40.47
C ASP A 313 -34.49 -11.66 -39.36
N TYR A 314 -33.22 -11.88 -39.75
CA TYR A 314 -32.10 -11.91 -38.83
C TYR A 314 -31.38 -10.55 -38.88
N SER A 315 -31.18 -9.96 -37.72
CA SER A 315 -30.45 -8.71 -37.55
C SER A 315 -29.10 -9.02 -36.91
N VAL A 316 -28.00 -8.77 -37.63
CA VAL A 316 -26.64 -8.89 -37.10
C VAL A 316 -26.20 -7.57 -36.49
N GLN A 317 -26.01 -7.55 -35.17
CA GLN A 317 -25.29 -6.46 -34.51
C GLN A 317 -23.91 -6.96 -34.09
N ALA A 318 -22.86 -6.44 -34.74
CA ALA A 318 -21.47 -6.69 -34.39
C ALA A 318 -20.94 -5.51 -33.56
N SER A 319 -20.34 -5.80 -32.42
CA SER A 319 -19.64 -4.84 -31.56
C SER A 319 -18.34 -5.48 -31.11
N ALA A 320 -17.21 -4.88 -31.48
CA ALA A 320 -15.88 -5.37 -31.11
C ALA A 320 -15.15 -4.31 -30.26
N ARG A 321 -14.49 -4.74 -29.18
CA ARG A 321 -13.78 -3.86 -28.24
C ARG A 321 -12.25 -3.97 -28.35
N GLY A 322 -11.74 -4.32 -29.53
CA GLY A 322 -10.32 -4.53 -29.80
C GLY A 322 -10.02 -4.59 -31.29
N ASP A 323 -8.80 -4.99 -31.64
CA ASP A 323 -8.24 -4.91 -32.99
C ASP A 323 -8.80 -5.93 -34.00
N VAL A 324 -9.75 -6.79 -33.59
CA VAL A 324 -10.36 -7.80 -34.47
C VAL A 324 -11.86 -7.57 -34.56
N GLU A 325 -12.37 -7.43 -35.78
CA GLU A 325 -13.78 -7.21 -36.09
C GLU A 325 -14.38 -8.39 -36.86
N ILE A 326 -15.65 -8.68 -36.59
CA ILE A 326 -16.44 -9.69 -37.31
C ILE A 326 -17.17 -9.00 -38.46
N ASN A 327 -16.77 -9.28 -39.70
CA ASN A 327 -17.31 -8.59 -40.88
C ASN A 327 -18.52 -9.31 -41.50
N GLU A 328 -18.59 -10.64 -41.40
CA GLU A 328 -19.66 -11.42 -42.01
C GLU A 328 -19.85 -12.77 -41.28
N ALA A 329 -21.09 -13.19 -41.07
CA ALA A 329 -21.44 -14.49 -40.52
C ALA A 329 -22.51 -15.14 -41.41
N ASP A 330 -22.29 -16.40 -41.81
CA ASP A 330 -23.26 -17.16 -42.61
C ASP A 330 -24.54 -17.39 -41.79
N PRO A 331 -25.74 -17.02 -42.29
CA PRO A 331 -27.02 -17.27 -41.60
C PRO A 331 -27.27 -18.76 -41.28
N GLN A 332 -26.61 -19.66 -42.02
CA GLN A 332 -26.69 -21.11 -41.81
C GLN A 332 -25.60 -21.65 -40.86
N GLY A 333 -24.78 -20.78 -40.26
CA GLY A 333 -23.83 -21.12 -39.20
C GLY A 333 -22.57 -21.88 -39.67
N ARG A 334 -22.26 -21.89 -40.98
CA ARG A 334 -21.14 -22.69 -41.51
C ARG A 334 -19.79 -21.99 -41.39
N PHE A 335 -19.75 -20.66 -41.37
CA PHE A 335 -18.51 -19.91 -41.19
C PHE A 335 -18.74 -18.50 -40.64
N VAL A 336 -17.66 -17.91 -40.11
CA VAL A 336 -17.59 -16.50 -39.72
C VAL A 336 -16.27 -15.92 -40.23
N LYS A 337 -16.32 -14.71 -40.80
CA LYS A 337 -15.15 -14.01 -41.34
C LYS A 337 -14.67 -12.91 -40.39
N LEU A 338 -13.45 -13.07 -39.90
CA LEU A 338 -12.80 -12.12 -38.98
C LEU A 338 -11.77 -11.28 -39.73
N THR A 339 -11.68 -9.99 -39.40
CA THR A 339 -10.71 -9.05 -39.98
C THR A 339 -9.94 -8.36 -38.86
N ASN A 340 -8.61 -8.45 -38.89
CA ASN A 340 -7.74 -7.78 -37.93
C ASN A 340 -7.38 -6.38 -38.46
N LYS A 341 -7.81 -5.35 -37.73
CA LYS A 341 -7.56 -3.92 -37.96
C LYS A 341 -6.34 -3.40 -37.18
N GLY A 342 -5.67 -4.24 -36.39
CA GLY A 342 -4.45 -3.87 -35.69
C GLY A 342 -3.38 -3.46 -36.69
N ASN A 343 -2.88 -2.24 -36.57
CA ASN A 343 -1.71 -1.79 -37.33
C ASN A 343 -0.53 -2.69 -36.93
N LYS A 344 0.14 -3.27 -37.92
CA LYS A 344 1.38 -4.03 -37.73
C LYS A 344 2.44 -3.19 -37.05
#